data_AF-A0A7V2Y793-F1
#
_entry.id   AF-A0A7V2Y793-F1
#
_cell.length_a   1.000
_cell.length_b   1.000
_cell.length_c   1.000
_cell.angle_alpha   90.00
_cell.angle_beta   90.00
_cell.angle_gamma   90.00
#
_symmetry.space_group_name_H-M   'P 1'
#
loop_
_entity.id
_entity.type
_entity.pdbx_description
1 polymer ?
#
loop_
_entity_poly.entity_id
_entity_poly.type
_entity_poly.pdbx_seq_one_letter_code
_entity_poly.pdbx_strand_id
1 'polypeptide(L)'
;MKSQQTNQRAPLILALLLLSTQVPGLSQAGMVDTVQYGQIQLGMKEKEILERLGPPDRIQEKEKRSARNTSPKKPSRLVRSKRLIYTGTNPASGQKITTTIILENGKVVDKRRSYD
;
A
#
# COMPACT_ATOMS: atom_id res chain seq x y z
N MET A 1 -28.57 -21.15 -69.60
CA MET A 1 -29.12 -20.57 -68.35
C MET A 1 -28.05 -20.71 -67.27
N LYS A 2 -27.78 -19.61 -66.54
CA LYS A 2 -26.69 -19.45 -65.54
C LYS A 2 -27.04 -20.09 -64.18
N SER A 3 -26.02 -20.25 -63.34
CA SER A 3 -25.99 -20.39 -61.86
C SER A 3 -25.49 -21.77 -61.39
N GLN A 4 -24.60 -21.92 -60.40
CA GLN A 4 -23.95 -20.98 -59.49
C GLN A 4 -22.70 -21.68 -58.92
N GLN A 5 -21.57 -20.96 -58.92
CA GLN A 5 -20.29 -21.38 -58.33
C GLN A 5 -20.30 -20.99 -56.85
N THR A 6 -20.36 -21.97 -55.95
CA THR A 6 -20.35 -21.73 -54.50
C THR A 6 -18.91 -21.61 -54.00
N ASN A 7 -18.47 -20.37 -53.80
CA ASN A 7 -17.24 -20.04 -53.09
C ASN A 7 -17.37 -20.43 -51.60
N GLN A 8 -16.90 -21.62 -51.23
CA GLN A 8 -16.69 -21.97 -49.83
C GLN A 8 -15.47 -21.20 -49.31
N ARG A 9 -15.74 -20.08 -48.61
CA ARG A 9 -14.72 -19.36 -47.85
C ARG A 9 -14.49 -20.08 -46.52
N ALA A 10 -13.26 -20.54 -46.32
CA ALA A 10 -12.79 -21.11 -45.07
C ALA A 10 -12.84 -20.06 -43.93
N PRO A 11 -13.35 -20.39 -42.73
CA PRO A 11 -13.17 -19.53 -41.58
C PRO A 11 -11.77 -19.73 -41.01
N LEU A 12 -10.95 -18.69 -41.14
CA LEU A 12 -9.64 -18.56 -40.51
C LEU A 12 -9.88 -18.31 -39.00
N ILE A 13 -9.97 -19.38 -38.20
CA ILE A 13 -10.04 -19.27 -36.75
C ILE A 13 -8.65 -18.86 -36.26
N LEU A 14 -8.45 -17.56 -36.12
CA LEU A 14 -7.29 -16.95 -35.50
C LEU A 14 -7.39 -17.20 -33.99
N ALA A 15 -6.71 -18.26 -33.52
CA ALA A 15 -6.55 -18.53 -32.10
C ALA A 15 -5.68 -17.44 -31.48
N LEU A 16 -6.32 -16.46 -30.83
CA LEU A 16 -5.64 -15.44 -30.05
C LEU A 16 -5.01 -16.12 -28.82
N LEU A 17 -3.69 -16.29 -28.83
CA LEU A 17 -2.92 -16.65 -27.65
C LEU A 17 -3.14 -15.56 -26.59
N LEU A 18 -3.99 -15.85 -25.61
CA LEU A 18 -4.01 -15.14 -24.34
C LEU A 18 -2.70 -15.47 -23.63
N LEU A 19 -1.65 -14.68 -23.89
CA LEU A 19 -0.53 -14.57 -22.98
C LEU A 19 -1.11 -14.05 -21.67
N SER A 20 -1.37 -14.97 -20.74
CA SER A 20 -1.62 -14.67 -19.35
C SER A 20 -0.37 -13.99 -18.80
N THR A 21 -0.33 -12.66 -18.90
CA THR A 21 0.54 -11.83 -18.08
C THR A 21 0.08 -12.06 -16.65
N GLN A 22 0.72 -13.01 -15.98
CA GLN A 22 0.65 -13.14 -14.53
C GLN A 22 1.19 -11.83 -13.99
N VAL A 23 0.30 -10.90 -13.64
CA VAL A 23 0.66 -9.68 -12.93
C VAL A 23 1.12 -10.14 -11.55
N PRO A 24 2.43 -10.12 -11.25
CA PRO A 24 2.89 -10.47 -9.93
C PRO A 24 2.64 -9.24 -9.05
N GLY A 25 1.74 -9.33 -8.08
CA GLY A 25 1.66 -8.30 -7.05
C GLY A 25 0.27 -7.75 -6.79
N LEU A 26 -0.59 -8.59 -6.25
CA LEU A 26 -1.51 -8.16 -5.20
C LEU A 26 -1.15 -8.99 -3.96
N SER A 27 0.05 -8.74 -3.42
CA SER A 27 0.34 -9.16 -2.05
C SER A 27 -0.57 -8.30 -1.17
N GLN A 28 -1.69 -8.88 -0.77
CA GLN A 28 -2.59 -8.29 0.20
C GLN A 28 -1.73 -7.88 1.40
N ALA A 29 -1.82 -6.61 1.80
CA ALA A 29 -1.07 -6.08 2.93
C ALA A 29 -1.25 -7.04 4.11
N GLY A 30 -0.16 -7.70 4.48
CA GLY A 30 -0.20 -8.76 5.49
C GLY A 30 -0.36 -8.17 6.87
N MET A 31 -0.89 -8.98 7.80
CA MET A 31 -0.76 -8.70 9.22
C MET A 31 0.71 -8.39 9.53
N VAL A 32 0.99 -7.19 10.07
CA VAL A 32 2.32 -6.89 10.61
C VAL A 32 2.49 -7.74 11.85
N ASP A 33 3.40 -8.70 11.83
CA ASP A 33 3.65 -9.58 12.98
C ASP A 33 4.45 -8.85 14.08
N THR A 34 4.66 -9.50 15.24
CA THR A 34 5.37 -8.89 16.38
C THR A 34 6.84 -8.61 16.08
N VAL A 35 7.51 -9.45 15.29
CA VAL A 35 8.92 -9.28 14.92
C VAL A 35 9.05 -8.08 13.98
N GLN A 36 8.24 -8.03 12.92
CA GLN A 36 8.17 -6.92 11.98
C GLN A 36 7.85 -5.60 12.69
N TYR A 37 6.89 -5.60 13.62
CA TYR A 37 6.57 -4.42 14.40
C TYR A 37 7.73 -3.97 15.28
N GLY A 38 8.45 -4.92 15.91
CA GLY A 38 9.65 -4.64 16.69
C GLY A 38 10.76 -3.99 15.87
N GLN A 39 10.89 -4.35 14.60
CA GLN A 39 11.90 -3.82 13.68
C GLN A 39 11.66 -2.37 13.25
N ILE A 40 10.43 -1.85 13.33
CA ILE A 40 10.14 -0.44 12.98
C ILE A 40 10.72 0.48 14.04
N GLN A 41 11.57 1.42 13.64
CA GLN A 41 12.26 2.36 14.54
C GLN A 41 11.88 3.81 14.24
N LEU A 42 11.98 4.66 15.26
CA LEU A 42 11.84 6.11 15.08
C LEU A 42 12.94 6.62 14.12
N GLY A 43 12.58 7.52 13.22
CA GLY A 43 13.48 8.07 12.20
C GLY A 43 13.63 7.21 10.94
N MET A 44 13.13 5.98 10.95
CA MET A 44 13.11 5.09 9.76
C MET A 44 12.39 5.76 8.60
N LYS A 45 12.90 5.57 7.38
CA LYS A 45 12.33 6.21 6.18
C LYS A 45 11.09 5.45 5.72
N GLU A 46 10.12 6.18 5.17
CA GLU A 46 8.90 5.60 4.57
C GLU A 46 9.23 4.48 3.57
N LYS A 47 10.20 4.69 2.67
CA LYS A 47 10.62 3.68 1.69
C LYS A 47 11.05 2.36 2.35
N GLU A 48 11.82 2.44 3.42
CA GLU A 48 12.34 1.27 4.13
C GLU A 48 11.21 0.47 4.80
N ILE A 49 10.17 1.15 5.28
CA ILE A 49 8.97 0.50 5.83
C ILE A 49 8.22 -0.23 4.73
N LEU A 50 7.98 0.44 3.59
CA LEU A 50 7.26 -0.14 2.46
C LEU A 50 8.01 -1.33 1.84
N GLU A 51 9.34 -1.28 1.81
CA GLU A 51 10.18 -2.41 1.37
C GLU A 51 10.07 -3.61 2.32
N ARG A 52 9.95 -3.39 3.63
CA ARG A 52 9.88 -4.47 4.62
C ARG A 52 8.49 -5.05 4.80
N LEU A 53 7.48 -4.20 4.89
CA LEU A 53 6.11 -4.58 5.25
C LEU A 53 5.20 -4.71 4.03
N GLY A 54 5.65 -4.23 2.88
CA GLY A 54 4.80 -4.06 1.71
C GLY A 54 3.88 -2.84 1.80
N PRO A 55 2.96 -2.71 0.83
CA PRO A 55 2.01 -1.62 0.81
C PRO A 55 1.06 -1.71 2.03
N PRO A 56 0.69 -0.57 2.66
CA PRO A 56 -0.33 -0.56 3.70
C PRO A 56 -1.73 -0.72 3.11
N ASP A 57 -2.69 -1.17 3.92
CA ASP A 57 -4.10 -1.21 3.53
C ASP A 57 -4.67 0.18 3.29
N ARG A 58 -4.26 1.15 4.12
CA ARG A 58 -4.73 2.54 4.04
C ARG A 58 -3.63 3.52 4.34
N ILE A 59 -3.68 4.65 3.65
CA ILE A 59 -2.80 5.80 3.86
C ILE A 59 -3.67 7.00 4.21
N GLN A 60 -3.34 7.71 5.30
CA GLN A 60 -3.96 8.99 5.63
C GLN A 60 -2.90 10.08 5.64
N GLU A 61 -3.05 11.11 4.81
CA GLU A 61 -2.16 12.26 4.78
C GLU A 61 -2.82 13.48 5.39
N LYS A 62 -2.06 14.23 6.19
CA LYS A 62 -2.48 15.50 6.76
C LYS A 62 -1.32 16.47 6.74
N GLU A 63 -1.49 17.60 6.07
CA GLU A 63 -0.53 18.68 6.13
C GLU A 63 -0.87 19.58 7.33
N LYS A 64 0.12 19.81 8.21
CA LYS A 64 -0.02 20.71 9.35
C LYS A 64 1.05 21.78 9.25
N ARG A 65 0.64 23.05 9.39
CA ARG A 65 1.59 24.12 9.67
C ARG A 65 1.96 24.01 11.14
N SER A 66 3.23 23.75 11.43
CA SER A 66 3.71 23.77 12.81
C SER A 66 3.79 25.22 13.28
N ALA A 67 2.76 25.69 13.97
CA ALA A 67 2.81 26.93 14.73
C ALA A 67 3.63 26.65 16.00
N ARG A 68 4.95 26.82 15.92
CA ARG A 68 5.78 26.75 17.12
C ARG A 68 5.55 28.03 17.92
N ASN A 69 4.60 27.98 18.86
CA ASN A 69 4.12 29.09 19.70
C ASN A 69 5.17 29.70 20.68
N THR A 70 6.48 29.62 20.40
CA THR A 70 7.52 30.07 21.33
C THR A 70 8.49 31.11 20.78
N SER A 71 8.37 31.54 19.52
CA SER A 71 9.17 32.67 19.01
C SER A 71 8.57 33.31 17.76
N PRO A 72 8.28 34.63 17.75
CA PRO A 72 7.72 35.35 16.59
C PRO A 72 8.68 35.48 15.39
N LYS A 73 9.90 34.93 15.45
CA LYS A 73 10.95 35.07 14.43
C LYS A 73 11.27 33.79 13.63
N LYS A 74 10.58 32.67 13.83
CA LYS A 74 10.83 31.44 13.05
C LYS A 74 9.76 31.23 11.96
N PRO A 75 10.15 31.05 10.69
CA PRO A 75 9.19 30.72 9.64
C PRO A 75 8.48 29.43 10.00
N SER A 76 7.15 29.40 9.83
CA SER A 76 6.36 28.19 10.07
C SER A 76 6.86 27.08 9.15
N ARG A 77 7.33 25.96 9.70
CA ARG A 77 7.72 24.81 8.89
C ARG A 77 6.46 24.04 8.54
N LEU A 78 6.23 23.84 7.24
CA LEU A 78 5.21 22.93 6.74
C LEU A 78 5.62 21.50 7.12
N VAL A 79 4.79 20.83 7.91
CA VAL A 79 5.03 19.43 8.31
C VAL A 79 3.99 18.58 7.61
N ARG A 80 4.46 17.69 6.74
CA ARG A 80 3.62 16.66 6.12
C ARG A 80 3.56 15.46 7.04
N SER A 81 2.40 15.21 7.63
CA SER A 81 2.15 14.03 8.44
C SER A 81 1.42 12.97 7.63
N LYS A 82 1.87 11.73 7.70
CA LYS A 82 1.25 10.58 7.03
C LYS A 82 1.05 9.45 8.03
N ARG A 83 -0.03 8.70 7.89
CA ARG A 83 -0.28 7.46 8.65
C ARG A 83 -0.37 6.29 7.68
N LEU A 84 0.47 5.29 7.88
CA LEU A 84 0.38 4.00 7.20
C LEU A 84 -0.38 3.04 8.12
N ILE A 85 -1.45 2.45 7.63
CA ILE A 85 -2.34 1.59 8.43
C ILE A 85 -2.34 0.20 7.81
N TYR A 86 -1.93 -0.78 8.63
CA TYR A 86 -1.91 -2.19 8.31
C TYR A 86 -2.92 -2.92 9.20
N THR A 87 -3.78 -3.74 8.61
CA THR A 87 -4.85 -4.46 9.28
C THR A 87 -4.69 -5.95 8.99
N GLY A 88 -4.74 -6.77 10.03
CA GLY A 88 -4.71 -8.21 9.88
C GLY A 88 -5.51 -8.90 10.96
N THR A 89 -5.55 -10.22 10.89
CA THR A 89 -6.19 -11.08 11.89
C THR A 89 -5.15 -12.03 12.44
N ASN A 90 -5.05 -12.10 13.77
CA ASN A 90 -4.18 -13.08 14.42
C ASN A 90 -4.74 -14.49 14.16
N PRO A 91 -3.98 -15.39 13.50
CA PRO A 91 -4.49 -16.72 13.17
C PRO A 91 -4.75 -17.59 14.40
N ALA A 92 -4.07 -17.32 15.53
CA ALA A 92 -4.23 -18.11 16.75
C ALA A 92 -5.45 -17.70 17.57
N SER A 93 -5.78 -16.40 17.61
CA SER A 93 -6.88 -15.88 18.45
C SER A 93 -8.09 -15.40 17.65
N GLY A 94 -7.99 -15.26 16.33
CA GLY A 94 -9.00 -14.61 15.50
C GLY A 94 -9.14 -13.10 15.73
N GLN A 95 -8.30 -12.52 16.61
CA GLN A 95 -8.37 -11.11 16.99
C GLN A 95 -7.90 -10.21 15.86
N LYS A 96 -8.59 -9.09 15.65
CA LYS A 96 -8.18 -8.13 14.63
C LYS A 96 -7.06 -7.26 15.17
N ILE A 97 -5.98 -7.13 14.40
CA ILE A 97 -4.82 -6.32 14.75
C ILE A 97 -4.71 -5.17 13.77
N THR A 98 -4.64 -3.95 14.30
CA THR A 98 -4.36 -2.76 13.49
C THR A 98 -3.02 -2.15 13.91
N THR A 99 -2.08 -2.07 12.98
CA THR A 99 -0.80 -1.38 13.16
C THR A 99 -0.82 -0.05 12.42
N THR A 100 -0.65 1.05 13.15
CA THR A 100 -0.56 2.40 12.59
C THR A 100 0.86 2.94 12.76
N ILE A 101 1.51 3.30 11.66
CA ILE A 101 2.82 3.93 11.64
C ILE A 101 2.64 5.40 11.25
N ILE A 102 3.13 6.31 12.08
CA ILE A 102 3.01 7.75 11.88
C ILE A 102 4.34 8.29 11.37
N LEU A 103 4.27 8.94 10.22
CA LEU A 103 5.38 9.58 9.54
C LEU A 103 5.22 11.11 9.62
N GLU A 104 6.33 11.81 9.81
CA GLU A 104 6.43 13.24 9.55
C GLU A 104 7.63 13.49 8.65
N ASN A 105 7.40 14.23 7.56
CA ASN A 105 8.42 14.52 6.54
C ASN A 105 9.12 13.24 6.03
N GLY A 106 8.34 12.16 5.85
CA GLY A 106 8.82 10.87 5.32
C GLY A 106 9.60 10.00 6.31
N LYS A 107 9.61 10.35 7.61
CA LYS A 107 10.28 9.57 8.66
C LYS A 107 9.34 9.19 9.79
N VAL A 108 9.54 8.01 10.38
CA VAL A 108 8.73 7.53 11.52
C VAL A 108 8.92 8.45 12.73
N VAL A 109 7.81 8.90 13.29
CA VAL A 109 7.78 9.65 14.56
C VAL A 109 7.02 8.91 15.66
N ASP A 110 6.16 7.96 15.29
CA ASP A 110 5.39 7.15 16.25
C ASP A 110 4.91 5.86 15.56
N LYS A 111 4.62 4.82 16.36
CA LYS A 111 3.98 3.58 15.91
C LYS A 111 3.04 3.06 17.00
N ARG A 112 1.87 2.56 16.60
CA ARG A 112 0.84 2.06 17.52
C ARG A 112 0.28 0.76 17.01
N ARG A 113 -0.11 -0.11 17.94
CA ARG A 113 -0.82 -1.35 17.65
C ARG A 113 -2.07 -1.41 18.54
N SER A 114 -3.21 -1.71 17.93
CA SER A 114 -4.47 -1.98 18.63
C SER A 114 -4.97 -3.38 18.31
N TYR A 115 -5.82 -3.87 19.21
CA TYR A 115 -6.38 -5.21 19.19
C TYR A 115 -7.90 -5.07 19.41
N ASP A 116 -8.69 -5.52 18.43
CA ASP A 116 -10.15 -5.49 18.47
C ASP A 116 -10.71 -6.92 18.48
#